data_AF-A0A940ZZZ6-F1
#
_entry.id   AF-A0A940ZZZ6-F1
#
_cell.length_a   1.000
_cell.length_b   1.000
_cell.length_c   1.000
_cell.angle_alpha   90.00
_cell.angle_beta   90.00
_cell.angle_gamma   90.00
#
_symmetry.space_group_name_H-M   'P 1'
#
loop_
_entity.id
_entity.type
_entity.pdbx_description
1 polymer ?
#
loop_
_entity_poly.entity_id
_entity_poly.type
_entity_poly.pdbx_seq_one_letter_code
_entity_poly.pdbx_strand_id
1 'polypeptide(L)' 'MEYRSLGRTGLMVSPLCLGTMNFGGPTDKPESFAIIGRALEAG' A
#
# COMPACT_ATOMS: atom_id res chain seq x y z
N MET A 1 -4.71 10.92 2.46
CA MET A 1 -5.41 9.83 1.76
C MET A 1 -6.76 10.29 1.23
N GLU A 2 -6.92 10.33 -0.11
CA GLU A 2 -8.24 10.44 -0.74
C GLU A 2 -8.86 9.04 -0.83
N TYR A 3 -10.18 8.92 -0.62
CA TYR A 3 -10.89 7.64 -0.75
C TYR A 3 -12.00 7.72 -1.80
N ARG A 4 -12.22 6.62 -2.51
CA ARG A 4 -13.24 6.47 -3.55
C ARG A 4 -14.06 5.20 -3.33
N SER A 5 -15.33 5.23 -3.74
CA SER A 5 -16.19 4.04 -3.67
C SER A 5 -15.68 2.95 -4.62
N LEU A 6 -15.49 1.74 -4.11
CA LEU A 6 -15.20 0.56 -4.92
C LEU A 6 -16.51 0.00 -5.50
N GLY A 7 -16.94 0.58 -6.62
CA GLY A 7 -18.16 0.16 -7.31
C GLY A 7 -19.38 0.22 -6.39
N ARG A 8 -20.14 -0.89 -6.31
CA ARG A 8 -21.36 -1.03 -5.50
C ARG A 8 -21.14 -1.83 -4.20
N THR A 9 -19.89 -2.00 -3.78
CA THR A 9 -19.53 -2.82 -2.62
C THR A 9 -19.76 -2.12 -1.27
N GLY A 10 -19.91 -0.79 -1.29
CA GLY A 10 -19.95 0.03 -0.07
C GLY A 10 -18.57 0.28 0.56
N LEU A 11 -17.49 -0.26 -0.02
CA LEU A 11 -16.13 -0.03 0.45
C LEU A 11 -15.56 1.29 -0.09
N MET A 12 -14.90 2.04 0.80
CA MET A 12 -14.12 3.22 0.46
C MET A 12 -12.63 2.84 0.40
N VAL A 13 -11.99 3.01 -0.75
CA VAL A 13 -10.59 2.59 -0.99
C VAL A 13 -9.74 3.75 -1.46
N SER A 14 -8.45 3.74 -1.13
CA SER A 14 -7.48 4.67 -1.72
C SER A 14 -7.37 4.42 -3.23
N PRO A 15 -7.22 5.45 -4.08
CA PRO A 15 -6.96 5.27 -5.51
C PRO A 15 -5.55 4.74 -5.79
N LEU A 16 -4.66 4.76 -4.80
CA LEU A 16 -3.28 4.24 -4.89
C LEU A 16 -3.06 3.15 -3.84
N CYS A 17 -2.36 2.09 -4.23
CA CYS A 17 -1.97 1.00 -3.33
C CYS A 17 -0.48 0.68 -3.46
N LEU A 18 0.14 0.22 -2.37
CA LEU A 18 1.50 -0.29 -2.37
C LEU A 18 1.48 -1.77 -2.78
N GLY A 19 2.05 -2.09 -3.94
CA GLY A 19 2.32 -3.47 -4.33
C GLY A 19 3.52 -4.04 -3.56
N THR A 20 3.46 -5.33 -3.19
CA THR A 20 4.44 -5.97 -2.30
C THR A 20 5.08 -7.24 -2.89
N MET A 21 4.96 -7.47 -4.21
CA MET A 21 5.44 -8.69 -4.87
C MET A 21 6.94 -8.99 -4.63
N ASN A 22 7.77 -7.97 -4.41
CA ASN A 22 9.21 -8.13 -4.21
C ASN A 22 9.60 -8.38 -2.73
N PHE A 23 8.67 -8.18 -1.78
CA PHE A 23 8.98 -8.27 -0.35
C PHE A 23 9.22 -9.72 0.07
N GLY A 24 10.30 -9.95 0.81
CA GLY A 24 10.74 -11.29 1.21
C GLY A 24 11.51 -12.06 0.14
N GLY A 25 11.72 -11.46 -1.04
CA GLY A 25 12.57 -11.98 -2.12
C GLY A 25 13.68 -10.98 -2.44
N PRO A 26 13.61 -10.26 -3.58
CA PRO A 26 14.58 -9.21 -3.92
C PRO A 26 14.68 -8.09 -2.88
N THR A 27 13.59 -7.80 -2.16
CA THR A 27 13.54 -6.80 -1.10
C THR A 27 13.52 -7.51 0.25
N ASP A 28 14.54 -7.27 1.06
CA ASP A 28 14.68 -7.93 2.35
C ASP A 28 13.63 -7.44 3.37
N LYS A 29 13.59 -8.09 4.54
CA LYS A 29 12.60 -7.78 5.57
C LYS A 29 12.74 -6.32 6.05
N PRO A 30 13.89 -5.83 6.56
CA PRO A 30 14.04 -4.44 6.97
C PRO A 30 13.65 -3.41 5.90
N GLU A 31 14.09 -3.62 4.66
CA GLU A 31 13.79 -2.72 3.55
C GLU A 31 12.29 -2.70 3.22
N SER A 32 11.65 -3.87 3.20
CA SER A 32 10.20 -3.98 2.99
C SER A 32 9.42 -3.18 4.04
N PHE A 33 9.82 -3.27 5.31
CA PHE A 33 9.19 -2.49 6.39
C PHE A 33 9.41 -0.98 6.22
N ALA A 34 10.60 -0.56 5.79
CA ALA A 34 10.87 0.85 5.52
C ALA A 34 10.00 1.39 4.37
N ILE A 35 9.82 0.62 3.30
CA ILE A 35 8.96 0.98 2.16
C ILE A 35 7.49 1.10 2.62
N ILE A 36 7.00 0.16 3.42
CA ILE A 36 5.64 0.21 4.00
C ILE A 36 5.46 1.48 4.83
N GLY A 37 6.43 1.80 5.71
CA GLY A 37 6.38 3.01 6.53
C GLY A 37 6.30 4.28 5.67
N ARG A 38 7.15 4.39 4.66
CA ARG A 38 7.17 5.53 3.74
C ARG A 38 5.86 5.67 2.94
N ALA A 39 5.26 4.56 2.52
CA ALA A 39 3.97 4.60 1.83
C ALA A 39 2.84 5.09 2.75
N LEU A 40 2.85 4.71 4.03
CA LEU A 40 1.88 5.19 5.03
C LEU A 40 2.07 6.66 5.37
N GLU A 41 3.31 7.15 5.43
CA GLU A 41 3.61 8.58 5.64
C GLU A 41 3.21 9.45 4.43
N ALA A 42 3.40 8.93 3.21
CA ALA A 42 2.96 9.58 1.98
C ALA A 42 1.42 9.57 1.82
N GLY A 43 0.80 8.57 2.44
CA GLY A 43 -0.55 8.64 3.01
C GLY A 43 -1.70 8.48 2.06
#